data_AF-A0A1A6GH44-F1
#
_entry.id   AF-A0A1A6GH44-F1
#
_cell.length_a   1.000
_cell.length_b   1.000
_cell.length_c   1.000
_cell.angle_alpha   90.00
_cell.angle_beta   90.00
_cell.angle_gamma   90.00
#
_symmetry.space_group_name_H-M   'P 1'
#
loop_
_entity.id
_entity.type
_entity.pdbx_description
1 polymer ?
#
loop_
_entity_poly.entity_id
_entity_poly.type
_entity_poly.pdbx_seq_one_letter_code
_entity_poly.pdbx_strand_id
1 'polypeptide(L)'
;MAKSSLGQDSDSTAAVAVLKRAVELDAESRYQQALVCYQEGIDMLLQVLKGTKDSNKKCILRTRISNYMDRAENIKKYLDQEKEDGKYHKQIKIEENATGFSYESLFKEYLHETVTEGLGSVQQSSGLEEIKQSLESHGVLLEVNYSSSIHDREIRHKYAV
;
A
#
# COMPACT_ATOMS: atom_id res chain seq x y z
N MET A 1 6.72 25.94 -40.14
CA MET A 1 6.20 25.13 -39.02
C MET A 1 6.95 23.80 -38.97
N ALA A 2 7.99 23.67 -38.14
CA ALA A 2 8.73 22.41 -37.99
C ALA A 2 9.32 22.31 -36.57
N LYS A 3 8.60 21.64 -35.65
CA LYS A 3 9.02 21.42 -34.25
C LYS A 3 8.53 20.08 -33.66
N SER A 4 8.05 19.13 -34.48
CA SER A 4 7.34 17.94 -33.97
C SER A 4 8.15 16.64 -33.89
N SER A 5 9.43 16.62 -34.27
CA SER A 5 10.25 15.39 -34.32
C SER A 5 11.33 15.29 -33.24
N LEU A 6 11.84 16.42 -32.72
CA LEU A 6 13.04 16.40 -31.87
C LEU A 6 12.81 16.00 -30.41
N GLY A 7 11.56 16.05 -29.92
CA GLY A 7 11.21 15.72 -28.53
C GLY A 7 10.73 14.28 -28.30
N GLN A 8 10.41 13.52 -29.36
CA GLN A 8 9.93 12.14 -29.17
C GLN A 8 11.07 11.19 -28.74
N ASP A 9 12.31 11.49 -29.12
CA ASP A 9 13.47 10.66 -28.84
C ASP A 9 14.03 10.89 -27.43
N SER A 10 13.93 12.11 -26.88
CA SER A 10 14.32 12.41 -25.49
C SER A 10 13.43 11.70 -24.48
N ASP A 11 12.11 11.79 -24.68
CA ASP A 11 11.12 11.30 -23.73
C ASP A 11 11.08 9.76 -23.75
N SER A 12 11.26 9.18 -24.94
CA SER A 12 11.46 7.73 -25.12
C SER A 12 12.75 7.23 -24.43
N THR A 13 13.85 7.99 -24.52
CA THR A 13 15.12 7.64 -23.86
C THR A 13 15.00 7.71 -22.33
N ALA A 14 14.32 8.73 -21.80
CA ALA A 14 14.05 8.86 -20.37
C ALA A 14 13.19 7.71 -19.84
N ALA A 15 12.10 7.37 -20.55
CA ALA A 15 11.24 6.23 -20.21
C ALA A 15 12.03 4.90 -20.16
N VAL A 16 12.91 4.67 -21.13
CA VAL A 16 13.77 3.47 -21.17
C VAL A 16 14.76 3.44 -20.00
N ALA A 17 15.34 4.57 -19.61
CA ALA A 17 16.25 4.65 -18.47
C ALA A 17 15.55 4.31 -17.14
N VAL A 18 14.35 4.86 -16.92
CA VAL A 18 13.56 4.61 -15.69
C VAL A 18 13.05 3.16 -15.65
N LEU A 19 12.61 2.59 -16.77
CA LEU A 19 12.21 1.18 -16.84
C LEU A 19 13.40 0.22 -16.68
N LYS A 20 14.60 0.59 -17.12
CA LYS A 20 15.81 -0.20 -16.84
C LYS A 20 16.10 -0.21 -15.34
N ARG A 21 16.04 0.95 -14.67
CA ARG A 21 16.19 1.06 -13.21
C ARG A 21 15.11 0.26 -12.47
N ALA A 22 13.87 0.23 -12.97
CA ALA A 22 12.81 -0.58 -12.39
C ALA A 22 13.16 -2.08 -12.39
N VAL A 23 13.67 -2.60 -13.51
CA VAL A 23 14.13 -4.00 -13.65
C VAL A 23 15.35 -4.30 -12.77
N GLU A 24 16.28 -3.36 -12.63
CA GLU A 24 17.44 -3.50 -11.72
C GLU A 24 16.99 -3.60 -10.25
N LEU A 25 16.10 -2.72 -9.80
CA LEU A 25 15.52 -2.74 -8.45
C LEU A 25 14.66 -3.98 -8.19
N ASP A 26 13.96 -4.47 -9.21
CA ASP A 26 13.15 -5.70 -9.16
C ASP A 26 14.05 -6.94 -8.97
N ALA A 27 15.17 -7.02 -9.69
CA ALA A 27 16.18 -8.05 -9.49
C ALA A 27 16.86 -7.98 -8.11
N GLU A 28 17.03 -6.78 -7.55
CA GLU A 28 17.49 -6.55 -6.17
C GLU A 28 16.40 -6.86 -5.10
N SER A 29 15.21 -7.35 -5.47
CA SER A 29 14.06 -7.54 -4.57
C SER A 29 13.60 -6.26 -3.84
N ARG A 30 13.95 -5.08 -4.36
CA ARG A 30 13.55 -3.76 -3.81
C ARG A 30 12.18 -3.35 -4.35
N TYR A 31 11.22 -4.26 -4.18
CA TYR A 31 9.91 -4.25 -4.82
C TYR A 31 9.15 -2.93 -4.70
N GLN A 32 9.18 -2.25 -3.54
CA GLN A 32 8.53 -0.95 -3.38
C GLN A 32 9.11 0.13 -4.32
N GLN A 33 10.43 0.18 -4.47
CA GLN A 33 11.10 1.16 -5.33
C GLN A 33 11.01 0.76 -6.82
N ALA A 34 11.08 -0.54 -7.09
CA ALA A 34 10.83 -1.10 -8.42
C ALA A 34 9.42 -0.73 -8.93
N LEU A 35 8.39 -0.88 -8.08
CA LEU A 35 7.01 -0.55 -8.42
C LEU A 35 6.84 0.92 -8.83
N VAL A 36 7.43 1.85 -8.07
CA VAL A 36 7.39 3.29 -8.40
C VAL A 36 8.06 3.56 -9.75
N CYS A 37 9.28 3.04 -9.97
CA CYS A 37 9.96 3.22 -11.26
C CYS A 37 9.22 2.54 -12.43
N TYR A 38 8.54 1.40 -12.21
CA TYR A 38 7.68 0.82 -13.24
C TYR A 38 6.51 1.77 -13.58
N GLN A 39 5.80 2.29 -12.58
CA GLN A 39 4.67 3.21 -12.78
C GLN A 39 5.08 4.48 -13.52
N GLU A 40 6.16 5.14 -13.10
CA GLU A 40 6.71 6.33 -13.76
C GLU A 40 7.12 6.04 -15.21
N GLY A 41 7.85 4.93 -15.43
CA GLY A 41 8.29 4.51 -16.75
C GLY A 41 7.14 4.15 -17.69
N ILE A 42 6.08 3.54 -17.17
CA ILE A 42 4.85 3.21 -17.90
C ILE A 42 4.10 4.49 -18.29
N ASP A 43 3.93 5.47 -17.40
CA ASP A 43 3.27 6.73 -17.75
C ASP A 43 4.05 7.49 -18.84
N MET A 44 5.37 7.57 -18.72
CA MET A 44 6.21 8.16 -19.78
C MET A 44 6.02 7.44 -21.13
N LEU A 45 6.01 6.10 -21.17
CA LEU A 45 5.70 5.36 -22.40
C LEU A 45 4.27 5.61 -22.91
N LEU A 46 3.28 5.82 -22.02
CA LEU A 46 1.91 6.19 -22.41
C LEU A 46 1.85 7.58 -23.03
N GLN A 47 2.64 8.56 -22.57
CA GLN A 47 2.76 9.87 -23.24
C GLN A 47 3.38 9.73 -24.64
N VAL A 48 4.46 8.94 -24.77
CA VAL A 48 5.08 8.63 -26.08
C VAL A 48 4.10 7.91 -27.02
N LEU A 49 3.27 6.99 -26.51
CA LEU A 49 2.24 6.28 -27.28
C LEU A 49 1.17 7.23 -27.82
N LYS A 50 0.72 8.22 -27.03
CA LYS A 50 -0.24 9.26 -27.46
C LYS A 50 0.33 10.10 -28.62
N GLY A 51 1.60 10.49 -28.54
CA GLY A 51 2.29 11.29 -29.57
C GLY A 51 2.72 10.52 -30.82
N THR A 52 2.82 9.19 -30.75
CA THR A 52 3.21 8.36 -31.90
C THR A 52 2.13 8.40 -32.99
N LYS A 53 2.52 8.39 -34.27
CA LYS A 53 1.60 8.29 -35.42
C LYS A 53 1.66 6.94 -36.13
N ASP A 54 2.85 6.36 -36.22
CA ASP A 54 3.12 5.08 -36.87
C ASP A 54 2.39 3.91 -36.18
N SER A 55 1.63 3.12 -36.95
CA SER A 55 0.80 2.04 -36.42
C SER A 55 1.62 0.86 -35.86
N ASN A 56 2.75 0.54 -36.50
CA ASN A 56 3.62 -0.56 -36.09
C ASN A 56 4.34 -0.20 -34.78
N LYS A 57 4.86 1.02 -34.67
CA LYS A 57 5.43 1.56 -33.42
C LYS A 57 4.40 1.63 -32.30
N LYS A 58 3.14 2.00 -32.58
CA LYS A 58 2.05 1.93 -31.59
C LYS A 58 1.79 0.50 -31.11
N CYS A 59 1.81 -0.48 -32.01
CA CYS A 59 1.62 -1.88 -31.65
C CYS A 59 2.72 -2.33 -30.67
N ILE A 60 3.99 -2.13 -31.04
CA ILE A 60 5.16 -2.47 -30.23
C ILE A 60 5.14 -1.77 -28.86
N LEU A 61 4.81 -0.47 -28.83
CA LEU A 61 4.68 0.29 -27.57
C LEU A 61 3.59 -0.28 -26.66
N ARG A 62 2.41 -0.62 -27.20
CA ARG A 62 1.34 -1.24 -26.39
C ARG A 62 1.75 -2.57 -25.80
N THR A 63 2.35 -3.47 -26.58
CA THR A 63 2.87 -4.76 -26.08
C THR A 63 3.88 -4.53 -24.95
N ARG A 64 4.81 -3.59 -25.13
CA ARG A 64 5.84 -3.30 -24.13
C ARG A 64 5.26 -2.67 -22.85
N ILE A 65 4.27 -1.78 -22.98
CA ILE A 65 3.54 -1.20 -21.84
C ILE A 65 2.79 -2.29 -21.09
N SER A 66 2.07 -3.18 -21.78
CA SER A 66 1.35 -4.31 -21.16
C SER A 66 2.28 -5.16 -20.31
N ASN A 67 3.39 -5.63 -20.87
CA ASN A 67 4.35 -6.48 -20.16
C ASN A 67 4.91 -5.83 -18.87
N TYR A 68 5.13 -4.50 -18.88
CA TYR A 68 5.56 -3.78 -17.68
C TYR A 68 4.40 -3.54 -16.68
N MET A 69 3.18 -3.31 -17.16
CA MET A 69 1.99 -3.21 -16.31
C MET A 69 1.71 -4.55 -15.60
N ASP A 70 1.80 -5.67 -16.32
CA ASP A 70 1.63 -7.02 -15.77
C ASP A 70 2.67 -7.29 -14.65
N ARG A 71 3.93 -6.88 -14.85
CA ARG A 71 4.96 -7.01 -13.80
C ARG A 71 4.69 -6.08 -12.61
N ALA A 72 4.32 -4.83 -12.85
CA ALA A 72 3.99 -3.87 -11.81
C ALA A 72 2.78 -4.32 -10.96
N GLU A 73 1.75 -4.88 -11.58
CA GLU A 73 0.57 -5.42 -10.88
C GLU A 73 0.95 -6.63 -10.00
N ASN A 74 1.77 -7.54 -10.50
CA ASN A 74 2.27 -8.68 -9.73
C ASN A 74 3.14 -8.24 -8.53
N ILE A 75 4.02 -7.25 -8.72
CA ILE A 75 4.81 -6.66 -7.63
C ILE A 75 3.89 -6.00 -6.59
N LYS A 76 2.86 -5.27 -7.04
CA LYS A 76 1.89 -4.66 -6.13
C LYS A 76 1.15 -5.72 -5.30
N LYS A 77 0.63 -6.78 -5.92
CA LYS A 77 -0.03 -7.90 -5.22
C LYS A 77 0.89 -8.55 -4.18
N TYR A 78 2.16 -8.77 -4.51
CA TYR A 78 3.14 -9.31 -3.57
C TYR A 78 3.39 -8.35 -2.38
N LEU A 79 3.53 -7.05 -2.63
CA LEU A 79 3.70 -6.04 -1.58
C LEU A 79 2.48 -5.88 -0.69
N ASP A 80 1.28 -6.04 -1.23
CA ASP A 80 0.05 -6.00 -0.45
C ASP A 80 -0.09 -7.28 0.39
N GLN A 81 0.20 -8.47 -0.16
CA GLN A 81 0.26 -9.73 0.62
C GLN A 81 1.29 -9.68 1.76
N GLU A 82 2.50 -9.15 1.53
CA GLU A 82 3.53 -9.05 2.59
C GLU A 82 3.18 -8.05 3.71
N LYS A 83 2.23 -7.13 3.48
CA LYS A 83 1.64 -6.31 4.56
C LYS A 83 0.63 -7.11 5.37
N GLU A 84 -0.27 -7.84 4.69
CA GLU A 84 -1.28 -8.70 5.32
C GLU A 84 -0.64 -9.83 6.15
N ASP A 85 0.46 -10.41 5.66
CA ASP A 85 1.27 -11.42 6.35
C ASP A 85 2.06 -10.84 7.55
N GLY A 86 1.86 -9.56 7.91
CA GLY A 86 2.44 -8.91 9.09
C GLY A 86 3.94 -8.65 9.02
N LYS A 87 4.56 -8.86 7.86
CA LYS A 87 6.03 -8.83 7.70
C LYS A 87 6.60 -7.41 7.62
N TYR A 88 5.74 -6.40 7.50
CA TYR A 88 6.11 -4.99 7.40
C TYR A 88 5.91 -4.21 8.72
N HIS A 89 6.94 -4.13 9.55
CA HIS A 89 6.90 -3.42 10.84
C HIS A 89 7.37 -1.96 10.71
N LYS A 90 6.44 -1.00 10.81
CA LYS A 90 6.72 0.46 10.84
C LYS A 90 6.87 0.94 12.29
N GLN A 91 8.10 1.05 12.78
CA GLN A 91 8.35 1.58 14.12
C GLN A 91 8.24 3.12 14.15
N ILE A 92 7.30 3.65 14.95
CA ILE A 92 7.16 5.08 15.21
C ILE A 92 7.76 5.37 16.59
N LYS A 93 8.82 6.19 16.65
CA LYS A 93 9.36 6.70 17.92
C LYS A 93 8.65 7.99 18.28
N ILE A 94 7.86 7.96 19.36
CA ILE A 94 7.22 9.14 19.95
C ILE A 94 8.19 9.64 21.04
N GLU A 95 8.70 10.86 20.89
CA GLU A 95 9.61 11.47 21.87
C GLU A 95 8.84 11.95 23.11
N GLU A 96 9.56 12.18 24.20
CA GLU A 96 8.98 12.68 25.46
C GLU A 96 8.28 14.04 25.25
N ASN A 97 7.04 14.16 25.73
CA ASN A 97 6.16 15.33 25.54
C ASN A 97 5.78 15.67 24.08
N ALA A 98 6.02 14.77 23.12
CA ALA A 98 5.60 14.99 21.73
C ALA A 98 4.06 14.96 21.58
N THR A 99 3.52 15.87 20.77
CA THR A 99 2.09 16.01 20.49
C THR A 99 1.75 15.59 19.05
N GLY A 100 0.47 15.39 18.75
CA GLY A 100 -0.01 15.04 17.41
C GLY A 100 -0.11 13.53 17.12
N PHE A 101 0.16 12.67 18.10
CA PHE A 101 0.04 11.21 18.00
C PHE A 101 -1.24 10.69 18.71
N SER A 102 -2.40 11.19 18.31
CA SER A 102 -3.69 10.65 18.77
C SER A 102 -3.96 9.25 18.20
N TYR A 103 -4.84 8.46 18.84
CA TYR A 103 -5.27 7.17 18.31
C TYR A 103 -5.80 7.28 16.87
N GLU A 104 -6.60 8.31 16.56
CA GLU A 104 -7.02 8.55 15.18
C GLU A 104 -5.81 8.72 14.24
N SER A 105 -4.86 9.61 14.57
CA SER A 105 -3.71 9.87 13.70
C SER A 105 -2.79 8.65 13.49
N LEU A 106 -2.68 7.79 14.50
CA LEU A 106 -1.83 6.59 14.47
C LEU A 106 -2.49 5.44 13.71
N PHE A 107 -3.80 5.22 13.91
CA PHE A 107 -4.50 4.06 13.38
C PHE A 107 -5.31 4.33 12.11
N LYS A 108 -5.44 5.58 11.66
CA LYS A 108 -6.15 5.96 10.42
C LYS A 108 -5.65 5.29 9.14
N GLU A 109 -4.37 4.91 9.06
CA GLU A 109 -3.80 4.17 7.91
C GLU A 109 -4.18 2.67 7.94
N TYR A 110 -4.68 2.17 9.08
CA TYR A 110 -4.95 0.75 9.34
C TYR A 110 -6.44 0.45 9.64
N LEU A 111 -7.26 1.48 9.85
CA LEU A 111 -8.68 1.35 10.17
C LEU A 111 -9.53 1.39 8.88
N HIS A 112 -9.93 0.21 8.39
CA HIS A 112 -10.84 0.04 7.26
C HIS A 112 -12.21 -0.49 7.72
N GLU A 113 -13.20 -0.47 6.83
CA GLU A 113 -14.63 -0.69 7.11
C GLU A 113 -15.01 -2.13 7.54
N THR A 114 -14.04 -3.04 7.72
CA THR A 114 -14.24 -4.51 7.77
C THR A 114 -13.77 -5.22 9.07
N VAL A 115 -13.53 -4.49 10.16
CA VAL A 115 -12.95 -5.01 11.43
C VAL A 115 -14.01 -5.61 12.39
N THR A 116 -13.75 -6.80 13.01
CA THR A 116 -14.64 -7.54 13.96
C THR A 116 -13.85 -8.41 15.01
N GLU A 117 -14.37 -8.65 16.25
CA GLU A 117 -13.58 -9.14 17.44
C GLU A 117 -14.22 -10.26 18.36
N GLY A 118 -13.59 -10.67 19.52
CA GLY A 118 -13.79 -11.95 20.30
C GLY A 118 -13.60 -11.99 21.90
N LEU A 119 -14.34 -12.85 22.67
CA LEU A 119 -14.90 -12.73 24.10
C LEU A 119 -14.22 -13.31 25.39
N GLY A 120 -14.29 -12.59 26.55
CA GLY A 120 -14.44 -13.11 27.97
C GLY A 120 -13.30 -12.88 29.03
N SER A 121 -13.42 -12.27 30.23
CA SER A 121 -14.58 -11.95 31.11
C SER A 121 -14.43 -10.73 32.08
N VAL A 122 -13.96 -10.84 33.36
CA VAL A 122 -14.32 -9.88 34.47
C VAL A 122 -13.26 -9.60 35.57
N GLN A 123 -12.85 -8.32 35.75
CA GLN A 123 -12.79 -7.59 37.07
C GLN A 123 -12.47 -6.08 36.91
N GLN A 124 -11.91 -5.66 35.76
CA GLN A 124 -11.94 -4.27 35.23
C GLN A 124 -13.34 -3.95 34.65
N SER A 125 -14.36 -4.65 35.16
CA SER A 125 -15.52 -5.06 34.38
C SER A 125 -16.59 -4.00 34.26
N SER A 126 -16.87 -3.19 35.28
CA SER A 126 -17.98 -2.23 35.20
C SER A 126 -17.76 -1.20 34.08
N GLY A 127 -16.59 -0.55 34.05
CA GLY A 127 -16.27 0.41 33.00
C GLY A 127 -16.16 -0.21 31.60
N LEU A 128 -15.64 -1.43 31.49
CA LEU A 128 -15.58 -2.14 30.20
C LEU A 128 -16.95 -2.67 29.75
N GLU A 129 -17.85 -3.01 30.68
CA GLU A 129 -19.23 -3.42 30.38
C GLU A 129 -20.10 -2.20 30.00
N GLU A 130 -19.89 -1.04 30.63
CA GLU A 130 -20.49 0.24 30.20
C GLU A 130 -20.06 0.61 28.77
N ILE A 131 -18.76 0.49 28.45
CA ILE A 131 -18.24 0.71 27.10
C ILE A 131 -18.82 -0.32 26.12
N LYS A 132 -18.88 -1.60 26.51
CA LYS A 132 -19.44 -2.69 25.70
C LYS A 132 -20.93 -2.48 25.39
N GLN A 133 -21.74 -2.11 26.38
CA GLN A 133 -23.16 -1.81 26.19
C GLN A 133 -23.38 -0.54 25.36
N SER A 134 -22.53 0.47 25.52
CA SER A 134 -22.52 1.66 24.66
C SER A 134 -22.21 1.31 23.20
N LEU A 135 -21.21 0.45 22.95
CA LEU A 135 -20.86 -0.02 21.61
C LEU A 135 -21.94 -0.93 21.00
N GLU A 136 -22.54 -1.82 21.81
CA GLU A 136 -23.66 -2.68 21.40
C GLU A 136 -24.86 -1.85 20.91
N SER A 137 -25.15 -0.72 21.58
CA SER A 137 -26.19 0.23 21.12
C SER A 137 -25.90 0.88 19.76
N HIS A 138 -24.65 0.86 19.29
CA HIS A 138 -24.21 1.29 17.96
C HIS A 138 -23.99 0.11 16.99
N GLY A 139 -24.38 -1.12 17.38
CA GLY A 139 -24.21 -2.34 16.59
C GLY A 139 -22.80 -2.92 16.60
N VAL A 140 -21.92 -2.45 17.49
CA VAL A 140 -20.53 -2.92 17.61
C VAL A 140 -20.41 -3.85 18.81
N LEU A 141 -20.08 -5.11 18.56
CA LEU A 141 -19.87 -6.11 19.61
C LEU A 141 -18.44 -5.98 20.16
N LEU A 142 -18.29 -5.40 21.36
CA LEU A 142 -17.02 -5.39 22.09
C LEU A 142 -16.88 -6.67 22.90
N GLU A 143 -15.73 -7.32 22.75
CA GLU A 143 -15.47 -8.61 23.34
C GLU A 143 -14.11 -8.58 24.09
N VAL A 144 -14.14 -8.72 25.42
CA VAL A 144 -13.00 -8.40 26.31
C VAL A 144 -12.43 -9.64 26.98
N ASN A 145 -11.14 -9.94 26.77
CA ASN A 145 -10.46 -11.10 27.34
C ASN A 145 -9.49 -10.78 28.49
N TYR A 146 -9.35 -11.68 29.47
CA TYR A 146 -8.48 -11.51 30.65
C TYR A 146 -7.52 -12.68 30.83
N SER A 147 -6.25 -12.36 31.08
CA SER A 147 -5.21 -13.33 31.47
C SER A 147 -4.23 -12.66 32.43
N SER A 148 -3.71 -13.40 33.40
CA SER A 148 -2.70 -12.92 34.36
C SER A 148 -1.25 -13.08 33.86
N SER A 149 -1.04 -13.79 32.75
CA SER A 149 0.28 -14.10 32.19
C SER A 149 0.62 -13.32 30.91
N ILE A 150 -0.24 -12.40 30.48
CA ILE A 150 0.05 -11.51 29.33
C ILE A 150 0.89 -10.31 29.76
N HIS A 151 1.96 -10.07 29.02
CA HIS A 151 2.89 -8.95 29.24
C HIS A 151 3.11 -8.13 27.96
N ASP A 152 2.95 -8.78 26.81
CA ASP A 152 3.07 -8.15 25.49
C ASP A 152 1.90 -7.19 25.22
N ARG A 153 2.18 -6.12 24.47
CA ARG A 153 1.19 -5.14 24.02
C ARG A 153 1.05 -5.28 22.51
N GLU A 154 -0.09 -5.76 22.06
CA GLU A 154 -0.38 -6.06 20.65
C GLU A 154 -1.74 -5.47 20.26
N ILE A 155 -1.86 -4.96 19.03
CA ILE A 155 -3.13 -4.59 18.38
C ILE A 155 -3.12 -5.28 17.02
N ARG A 156 -4.22 -5.97 16.69
CA ARG A 156 -4.39 -6.70 15.42
C ARG A 156 -5.70 -6.29 14.77
N HIS A 157 -5.65 -6.03 13.48
CA HIS A 157 -6.84 -5.85 12.66
C HIS A 157 -7.11 -7.13 11.87
N LYS A 158 -8.38 -7.40 11.56
CA LYS A 158 -8.79 -8.40 10.58
C LYS A 158 -9.49 -7.68 9.44
N TYR A 159 -9.16 -8.06 8.22
CA TYR A 159 -9.81 -7.56 7.01
C TYR A 159 -10.61 -8.71 6.38
N ALA A 160 -11.85 -8.42 5.99
CA ALA A 160 -12.67 -9.34 5.20
C ALA A 160 -12.19 -9.39 3.74
N VAL A 161 -12.25 -10.58 3.13
CA VAL A 161 -11.93 -10.85 1.72
C VAL A 161 -13.22 -10.95 0.91
#